data_AF-A0A2Z6N8Q6-F1
#
_entry.id   AF-A0A2Z6N8Q6-F1
#
_cell.length_a   1.000
_cell.length_b   1.000
_cell.length_c   1.000
_cell.angle_alpha   90.00
_cell.angle_beta   90.00
_cell.angle_gamma   90.00
#
_symmetry.space_group_name_H-M   'P 1'
#
loop_
_entity.id
_entity.type
_entity.pdbx_description
1 polymer ?
#
loop_
_entity_poly.entity_id
_entity_poly.type
_entity_poly.pdbx_seq_one_letter_code
_entity_poly.pdbx_strand_id
1 'polypeptide(L)'
;MNADKTSYQPPQCPYPDAHLDTAIQTGLFDFVWVQFYNNPQCQYSSGNTANLVNAWNQWTSSAAKQVFLGVPANDAAAPSGGFIPSDVLISQVLPAIKGSAKYGGVMIWDRFNDGQSGYSNAIKGSV
;
A
#
# COMPACT_ATOMS: atom_id res chain seq x y z
N MET A 1 -12.09 -24.57 -6.46
CA MET A 1 -12.05 -23.14 -6.79
C MET A 1 -12.15 -22.39 -5.47
N ASN A 2 -11.04 -21.93 -4.90
CA ASN A 2 -11.09 -20.98 -3.80
C ASN A 2 -11.18 -19.61 -4.46
N ALA A 3 -12.34 -18.96 -4.34
CA ALA A 3 -12.44 -17.57 -4.75
C ALA A 3 -11.52 -16.76 -3.84
N ASP A 4 -10.59 -16.00 -4.43
CA ASP A 4 -9.76 -15.05 -3.71
C ASP A 4 -10.68 -14.11 -2.93
N LYS A 5 -10.59 -14.15 -1.60
CA LYS A 5 -11.43 -13.29 -0.75
C LYS A 5 -10.74 -11.93 -0.66
N THR A 6 -11.12 -11.02 -1.55
CA THR A 6 -10.70 -9.62 -1.53
C THR A 6 -11.86 -8.72 -1.09
N SER A 7 -11.58 -7.73 -0.24
CA SER A 7 -12.58 -6.72 0.13
C SER A 7 -12.84 -5.76 -1.03
N TYR A 8 -14.09 -5.35 -1.23
CA TYR A 8 -14.45 -4.34 -2.25
C TYR A 8 -13.87 -2.95 -1.93
N GLN A 9 -13.69 -2.65 -0.64
CA GLN A 9 -12.97 -1.47 -0.19
C GLN A 9 -11.63 -1.90 0.42
N PRO A 10 -10.49 -1.39 -0.08
CA PRO A 10 -9.20 -1.66 0.53
C PRO A 10 -9.08 -0.95 1.90
N PRO A 11 -8.45 -1.57 2.92
CA PRO A 11 -8.23 -0.92 4.21
C PRO A 11 -7.34 0.32 4.07
N GLN A 12 -7.51 1.29 4.97
CA GLN A 12 -6.62 2.45 5.10
C GLN A 12 -5.36 2.08 5.88
N CYS A 13 -4.28 2.85 5.74
CA CYS A 13 -3.03 2.53 6.45
C CYS A 13 -3.05 2.61 7.99
N PRO A 14 -3.95 3.35 8.69
CA PRO A 14 -4.01 3.28 10.14
C PRO A 14 -4.33 1.85 10.60
N TYR A 15 -3.51 1.32 11.51
CA TYR A 15 -3.67 -0.04 12.01
C TYR A 15 -4.09 -0.02 13.50
N PRO A 16 -5.14 -0.76 13.91
CA PRO A 16 -6.03 -1.58 13.07
C PRO A 16 -6.95 -0.73 12.16
N ASP A 17 -7.39 -1.30 11.03
CA ASP A 17 -8.36 -0.62 10.14
C ASP A 17 -9.73 -0.54 10.81
N ALA A 18 -10.33 0.65 10.83
CA ALA A 18 -11.56 0.93 11.56
C ALA A 18 -12.79 0.13 11.09
N HIS A 19 -12.79 -0.40 9.86
CA HIS A 19 -13.95 -1.06 9.26
C HIS A 19 -13.71 -2.55 8.96
N LEU A 20 -12.48 -2.91 8.65
CA LEU A 20 -12.12 -4.24 8.14
C LEU A 20 -11.30 -5.06 9.13
N ASP A 21 -10.86 -4.52 10.26
CA ASP A 21 -10.01 -5.25 11.22
C ASP A 21 -10.62 -6.59 11.67
N THR A 22 -11.89 -6.60 12.09
CA THR A 22 -12.60 -7.84 12.47
C THR A 22 -12.58 -8.88 11.35
N ALA A 23 -12.73 -8.43 10.10
CA ALA A 23 -12.74 -9.31 8.94
C ALA A 23 -11.31 -9.80 8.62
N ILE A 24 -10.30 -8.94 8.71
CA ILE A 24 -8.89 -9.28 8.50
C ILE A 24 -8.44 -10.32 9.54
N GLN A 25 -8.82 -10.15 10.81
CA GLN A 25 -8.48 -11.06 11.89
C GLN A 25 -9.03 -12.48 11.73
N THR A 26 -10.02 -12.70 10.85
CA THR A 26 -10.49 -14.06 10.52
C THR A 26 -9.43 -14.91 9.82
N GLY A 27 -8.38 -14.28 9.25
CA GLY A 27 -7.35 -14.95 8.47
C GLY A 27 -7.86 -15.48 7.12
N LEU A 28 -9.05 -15.07 6.70
CA LEU A 28 -9.67 -15.53 5.45
C LEU A 28 -9.25 -14.71 4.23
N PHE A 29 -8.64 -13.54 4.40
CA PHE A 29 -8.14 -12.72 3.30
C PHE A 29 -6.78 -13.24 2.82
N ASP A 30 -6.72 -13.70 1.57
CA ASP A 30 -5.45 -14.06 0.92
C ASP A 30 -4.59 -12.82 0.68
N PHE A 31 -5.21 -11.72 0.26
CA PHE A 31 -4.53 -10.47 -0.08
C PHE A 31 -5.23 -9.28 0.56
N VAL A 32 -4.45 -8.37 1.15
CA VAL A 32 -4.93 -7.05 1.59
C VAL A 32 -4.13 -5.96 0.91
N TRP A 33 -4.83 -5.00 0.31
CA TRP A 33 -4.22 -3.91 -0.45
C TRP A 33 -4.39 -2.65 0.39
N VAL A 34 -3.36 -2.25 1.12
CA VAL A 34 -3.50 -1.20 2.14
C VAL A 34 -3.24 0.17 1.50
N GLN A 35 -4.14 1.12 1.71
CA GLN A 35 -4.00 2.47 1.15
C GLN A 35 -3.03 3.31 2.00
N PHE A 36 -1.78 3.47 1.55
CA PHE A 36 -0.74 4.28 2.21
C PHE A 36 -0.75 5.74 1.75
N TYR A 37 -1.95 6.32 1.63
CA TYR A 37 -2.19 7.70 1.21
C TYR A 37 -3.46 8.27 1.87
N ASN A 38 -3.66 9.57 1.75
CA ASN A 38 -4.71 10.36 2.41
C ASN A 38 -4.75 10.25 3.95
N ASN A 39 -3.65 9.81 4.57
CA ASN A 39 -3.51 9.57 6.01
C ASN A 39 -2.11 9.98 6.50
N PRO A 40 -1.90 11.22 6.96
CA PRO A 40 -0.59 11.75 7.37
C PRO A 40 0.19 10.91 8.38
N GLN A 41 -0.53 10.21 9.26
CA GLN A 41 0.03 9.34 10.30
C GLN A 41 0.74 8.08 9.78
N CYS A 42 0.44 7.64 8.56
CA CYS A 42 0.96 6.39 8.01
C CYS A 42 1.29 6.45 6.51
N GLN A 43 1.19 7.62 5.88
CA GLN A 43 1.62 7.84 4.50
C GLN A 43 3.06 8.35 4.41
N TYR A 44 3.60 8.37 3.19
CA TYR A 44 4.82 9.11 2.89
C TYR A 44 4.60 10.62 2.95
N SER A 45 5.54 11.34 3.55
CA SER A 45 5.57 12.80 3.58
C SER A 45 6.90 13.28 3.04
N SER A 46 6.91 14.05 1.94
CA SER A 46 8.10 14.61 1.25
C SER A 46 9.45 14.46 1.97
N GLY A 47 10.16 13.36 1.68
CA GLY A 47 11.49 13.04 2.24
C GLY A 47 11.50 12.16 3.50
N ASN A 48 10.33 11.76 4.01
CA ASN A 48 10.17 10.94 5.19
C ASN A 48 9.28 9.71 4.92
N THR A 49 9.90 8.54 5.01
CA THR A 49 9.27 7.22 4.84
C THR A 49 8.91 6.53 6.17
N ALA A 50 9.30 7.11 7.31
CA ALA A 50 9.22 6.44 8.61
C ALA A 50 7.78 6.08 9.01
N ASN A 51 6.82 6.99 8.83
CA ASN A 51 5.40 6.72 9.12
C ASN A 51 4.85 5.55 8.30
N LEU A 52 5.17 5.53 7.00
CA LEU A 52 4.78 4.45 6.10
C LEU A 52 5.42 3.12 6.49
N VAL A 53 6.73 3.09 6.74
CA VAL A 53 7.44 1.85 7.11
C VAL A 53 6.97 1.33 8.46
N ASN A 54 6.70 2.20 9.43
CA ASN A 54 6.16 1.82 10.73
C ASN A 54 4.77 1.19 10.60
N ALA A 55 3.88 1.82 9.83
CA ALA A 55 2.56 1.26 9.55
C ALA A 55 2.65 -0.05 8.76
N TRP A 56 3.55 -0.16 7.78
CA TRP A 56 3.81 -1.40 7.05
C TRP A 56 4.18 -2.56 7.99
N ASN A 57 5.07 -2.32 8.95
CA ASN A 57 5.47 -3.32 9.94
C ASN A 57 4.28 -3.82 10.78
N GLN A 58 3.36 -2.92 11.15
CA GLN A 58 2.09 -3.31 11.81
C GLN A 58 1.23 -4.18 10.89
N TRP A 59 1.03 -3.77 9.64
CA TRP A 59 0.24 -4.51 8.65
C TRP A 59 0.79 -5.90 8.33
N THR A 60 2.11 -6.08 8.28
CA THR A 60 2.72 -7.40 8.10
C THR A 60 2.51 -8.34 9.29
N SER A 61 2.12 -7.82 10.45
CA SER A 61 1.74 -8.62 11.62
C SER A 61 0.26 -9.06 11.61
N SER A 62 -0.55 -8.59 10.64
CA SER A 62 -1.97 -8.97 10.49
C SER A 62 -2.18 -10.44 10.15
N ALA A 63 -3.42 -10.94 10.22
CA ALA A 63 -3.74 -12.32 9.85
C ALA A 63 -3.83 -12.57 8.33
N ALA A 64 -3.65 -11.56 7.49
CA ALA A 64 -3.64 -11.71 6.03
C ALA A 64 -2.38 -12.47 5.56
N LYS A 65 -2.50 -13.22 4.45
CA LYS A 65 -1.37 -13.98 3.88
C LYS A 65 -0.36 -13.07 3.17
N GLN A 66 -0.84 -12.13 2.35
CA GLN A 66 0.01 -11.11 1.74
C GLN A 66 -0.58 -9.71 1.88
N VAL A 67 0.33 -8.73 1.97
CA VAL A 67 0.05 -7.30 2.06
C VAL A 67 0.64 -6.62 0.83
N PHE A 68 -0.17 -5.79 0.17
CA PHE A 68 0.23 -4.98 -0.96
C PHE A 68 0.30 -3.51 -0.54
N LEU A 69 1.35 -2.82 -0.99
CA LEU A 69 1.52 -1.39 -0.77
C LEU A 69 0.62 -0.61 -1.75
N GLY A 70 -0.47 -0.03 -1.28
CA GLY A 70 -1.32 0.86 -2.07
C GLY A 70 -0.74 2.27 -2.14
N VAL A 71 -0.45 2.76 -3.34
CA VAL A 71 0.09 4.11 -3.59
C VAL A 71 -0.75 4.83 -4.64
N PRO A 72 -0.84 6.17 -4.59
CA PRO A 72 -1.49 6.92 -5.63
C PRO A 72 -0.56 7.06 -6.84
N ALA A 73 -1.11 7.11 -8.05
CA ALA A 73 -0.35 7.20 -9.29
C ALA A 73 0.25 8.59 -9.56
N ASN A 74 -0.28 9.62 -8.90
CA ASN A 74 0.18 11.01 -8.90
C ASN A 74 -0.44 11.75 -7.70
N ASP A 75 -0.06 13.01 -7.48
CA ASP A 75 -0.64 13.85 -6.42
C ASP A 75 -2.15 14.08 -6.57
N ALA A 76 -2.67 14.15 -7.80
CA ALA A 76 -4.08 14.37 -8.06
C ALA A 76 -4.97 13.21 -7.60
N ALA A 77 -4.45 11.98 -7.58
CA ALA A 77 -5.15 10.79 -7.11
C ALA A 77 -5.26 10.70 -5.57
N ALA A 78 -4.46 11.49 -4.84
CA ALA A 78 -4.48 11.56 -3.38
C ALA A 78 -4.42 13.01 -2.90
N PRO A 79 -5.54 13.75 -2.92
CA PRO A 79 -5.58 15.17 -2.59
C PRO A 79 -5.17 15.49 -1.15
N SER A 80 -5.18 14.51 -0.24
CA SER A 80 -4.69 14.65 1.14
C SER A 80 -3.25 14.16 1.33
N GLY A 81 -2.53 13.90 0.23
CA GLY A 81 -1.12 13.54 0.19
C GLY A 81 -0.86 12.03 0.22
N GLY A 82 0.43 11.68 0.23
CA GLY A 82 0.90 10.29 0.20
C GLY A 82 1.43 9.82 -1.16
N PHE A 83 1.47 10.70 -2.17
CA PHE A 83 2.19 10.40 -3.41
C PHE A 83 3.69 10.27 -3.15
N ILE A 84 4.25 9.17 -3.63
CA ILE A 84 5.66 8.83 -3.48
C ILE A 84 6.30 9.01 -4.86
N PRO A 85 7.32 9.85 -5.03
CA PRO A 85 8.08 9.88 -6.27
C PRO A 85 8.67 8.49 -6.59
N SER A 86 8.67 8.10 -7.86
CA SER A 86 9.07 6.74 -8.26
C SER A 86 10.50 6.38 -7.83
N ASP A 87 11.43 7.34 -7.87
CA ASP A 87 12.81 7.19 -7.42
C ASP A 87 12.88 6.95 -5.90
N VAL A 88 12.05 7.64 -5.12
CA VAL A 88 11.94 7.45 -3.65
C VAL A 88 11.30 6.10 -3.33
N LEU A 89 10.24 5.71 -4.04
CA LEU A 89 9.62 4.40 -3.87
C LEU A 89 10.65 3.28 -4.10
N ILE A 90 11.43 3.38 -5.19
CA ILE A 90 12.42 2.37 -5.57
C ILE A 90 13.63 2.36 -4.61
N SER A 91 14.17 3.52 -4.26
CA SER A 91 15.43 3.61 -3.51
C SER A 91 15.27 3.53 -1.99
N GLN A 92 14.10 3.87 -1.44
CA GLN A 92 13.91 3.97 0.02
C GLN A 92 12.80 3.06 0.53
N VAL A 93 11.64 3.02 -0.13
CA VAL A 93 10.47 2.30 0.39
C VAL A 93 10.54 0.81 0.08
N LEU A 94 10.74 0.44 -1.19
CA LEU A 94 10.79 -0.98 -1.60
C LEU A 94 11.87 -1.77 -0.84
N PRO A 95 13.11 -1.27 -0.64
CA PRO A 95 14.12 -1.98 0.14
C PRO A 95 13.70 -2.21 1.60
N ALA A 96 12.94 -1.29 2.19
CA ALA A 96 12.46 -1.40 3.57
C ALA A 96 11.33 -2.44 3.72
N ILE A 97 10.45 -2.57 2.72
CA ILE A 97 9.24 -3.40 2.84
C ILE A 97 9.39 -4.81 2.23
N LYS A 98 10.24 -4.98 1.22
CA LYS A 98 10.43 -6.26 0.50
C LYS A 98 11.07 -7.36 1.32
N GLY A 99 11.71 -7.03 2.44
CA GLY A 99 12.24 -8.02 3.38
C GLY A 99 11.16 -8.84 4.10
N SER A 100 9.90 -8.39 4.08
CA SER A 100 8.79 -9.15 4.68
C SER A 100 8.36 -10.29 3.77
N ALA A 101 8.23 -11.50 4.33
CA ALA A 101 7.66 -12.65 3.62
C ALA A 101 6.20 -12.44 3.20
N LYS A 102 5.51 -11.43 3.76
CA LYS A 102 4.15 -11.06 3.37
C LYS A 102 4.08 -9.99 2.28
N TYR A 103 5.20 -9.49 1.78
CA TYR A 103 5.19 -8.55 0.66
C TYR A 103 4.54 -9.21 -0.57
N GLY A 104 3.42 -8.65 -1.03
CA GLY A 104 2.70 -9.14 -2.21
C GLY A 104 2.96 -8.32 -3.47
N GLY A 105 3.36 -7.06 -3.33
CA GLY A 105 3.55 -6.14 -4.45
C GLY A 105 3.06 -4.73 -4.16
N VAL A 106 2.77 -3.98 -5.22
CA VAL A 106 2.28 -2.60 -5.17
C VAL A 106 0.92 -2.53 -5.88
N MET A 107 -0.06 -1.88 -5.23
CA MET A 107 -1.35 -1.52 -5.82
C MET A 107 -1.30 -0.03 -6.19
N ILE A 108 -1.74 0.33 -7.39
CA ILE A 108 -1.69 1.71 -7.89
C ILE A 108 -3.11 2.25 -8.01
N TRP A 109 -3.39 3.33 -7.28
CA TRP A 109 -4.64 4.08 -7.36
C TRP A 109 -4.43 5.35 -8.20
N ASP A 110 -4.97 5.51 -9.40
CA ASP A 110 -5.84 4.62 -10.16
C ASP A 110 -5.34 4.54 -11.61
N ARG A 111 -6.03 3.75 -12.44
CA ARG A 111 -5.64 3.57 -13.86
C ARG A 111 -5.69 4.86 -14.67
N PHE A 112 -6.61 5.78 -14.35
CA PHE A 112 -6.79 7.04 -15.08
C PHE A 112 -5.60 7.97 -14.84
N ASN A 113 -5.18 8.11 -13.59
CA ASN A 113 -4.02 8.88 -13.19
C ASN A 113 -2.71 8.22 -13.65
N ASP A 114 -2.61 6.89 -13.57
CA ASP A 114 -1.45 6.15 -14.07
C ASP A 114 -1.27 6.28 -15.59
N GLY A 115 -2.36 6.39 -16.34
CA GLY A 115 -2.30 6.66 -17.78
C GLY A 115 -1.71 8.03 -18.14
N GLN A 116 -1.80 8.99 -17.22
CA GLN A 116 -1.27 10.34 -17.40
C GLN A 116 0.15 10.47 -16.85
N SER A 117 0.46 9.84 -15.72
CA SER A 117 1.77 9.94 -15.07
C SER A 117 2.78 8.89 -15.55
N GLY A 118 2.33 7.74 -16.06
CA GLY A 118 3.20 6.61 -16.41
C GLY A 118 3.86 5.96 -15.19
N TYR A 119 3.28 6.11 -14.00
CA TYR A 119 3.88 5.71 -12.72
C TYR A 119 4.18 4.22 -12.65
N SER A 120 3.26 3.36 -13.09
CA SER A 120 3.45 1.91 -13.17
C SER A 120 4.64 1.53 -14.06
N ASN A 121 4.80 2.22 -15.21
CA ASN A 121 5.93 1.99 -16.11
C ASN A 121 7.27 2.35 -15.49
N ALA A 122 7.30 3.37 -14.63
CA ALA A 122 8.51 3.78 -13.94
C ALA A 122 8.95 2.76 -12.86
N ILE A 123 8.00 2.05 -12.23
CA ILE A 123 8.30 1.19 -11.09
C ILE A 123 8.28 -0.31 -11.40
N LYS A 124 7.70 -0.74 -12.53
CA LYS A 124 7.50 -2.16 -12.88
C LYS A 124 8.76 -3.03 -12.85
N GLY A 125 9.92 -2.47 -13.14
CA GLY A 125 11.19 -3.21 -13.13
C GLY A 125 11.74 -3.47 -11.73
N SER A 126 11.17 -2.80 -10.72
CA SER A 126 11.64 -2.80 -9.34
C SER A 126 10.66 -3.49 -8.39
N VAL A 127 9.43 -3.80 -8.83
CA VAL A 127 8.38 -4.46 -8.05
C VAL A 127 8.50 -5.97 -8.18
#